data_AF-A0A6A5S9Y5-F1
#
_entry.id   AF-A0A6A5S9Y5-F1
#
_cell.length_a   1.000
_cell.length_b   1.000
_cell.length_c   1.000
_cell.angle_alpha   90.00
_cell.angle_beta   90.00
_cell.angle_gamma   90.00
#
_symmetry.space_group_name_H-M   'P 1'
#
loop_
_entity.id
_entity.type
_entity.pdbx_description
1 polymer ?
#
loop_
_entity_poly.entity_id
_entity_poly.type
_entity_poly.pdbx_seq_one_letter_code
_entity_poly.pdbx_strand_id
1 'polypeptide(L)' 'VGWLAYNILFHPLRKYPGPLLWRSSPIPRILSRWRGSTVFDAHRLHEQYGPVVRLSPWELSYTSSDAWKGNYYLVLV' A
#
# COMPACT_ATOMS: atom_id res chain seq x y z
N VAL A 1 13.46 -14.31 -4.66
CA VAL A 1 14.05 -12.98 -5.00
C VAL A 1 13.41 -12.36 -6.24
N GLY A 2 13.25 -13.07 -7.37
CA GLY A 2 12.69 -12.49 -8.61
C GLY A 2 11.30 -11.84 -8.50
N TRP A 3 10.41 -12.40 -7.70
CA TRP A 3 9.03 -11.90 -7.54
C TRP A 3 8.93 -10.56 -6.78
N LEU A 4 9.84 -10.31 -5.82
CA LEU A 4 9.95 -9.03 -5.11
C LEU A 4 10.36 -7.91 -6.07
N ALA A 5 11.36 -8.18 -6.91
CA ALA A 5 11.83 -7.24 -7.93
C ALA A 5 10.75 -6.99 -9.01
N TYR A 6 10.02 -8.04 -9.41
CA TYR A 6 8.90 -7.92 -10.35
C TYR A 6 7.79 -6.99 -9.83
N ASN A 7 7.41 -7.12 -8.57
CA ASN A 7 6.36 -6.31 -7.94
C ASN A 7 6.71 -4.82 -7.83
N ILE A 8 8.01 -4.50 -7.76
CA ILE A 8 8.51 -3.12 -7.73
C ILE A 8 8.64 -2.56 -9.16
N LEU A 9 9.23 -3.32 -10.09
CA LEU A 9 9.68 -2.80 -11.38
C LEU A 9 8.62 -2.93 -12.49
N PHE A 10 7.92 -4.05 -12.55
CA PHE A 10 7.05 -4.42 -13.68
C PHE A 10 5.55 -4.41 -13.33
N HIS A 11 5.18 -4.26 -12.05
CA HIS A 11 3.79 -4.27 -11.64
C HIS A 11 3.03 -3.01 -12.13
N PRO A 12 1.80 -3.12 -12.67
CA PRO A 12 1.01 -1.97 -13.14
C PRO A 12 0.72 -0.94 -12.03
N LEU A 13 0.74 -1.37 -10.76
CA LEU A 13 0.59 -0.51 -9.59
C LEU A 13 1.90 0.16 -9.13
N ARG A 14 2.98 0.11 -9.92
CA ARG A 14 4.26 0.80 -9.59
C ARG A 14 4.14 2.32 -9.58
N LYS A 15 3.15 2.86 -10.29
CA LYS A 15 2.88 4.30 -10.39
C LYS A 15 2.45 4.93 -9.06
N TYR A 16 2.01 4.11 -8.11
CA TYR A 16 1.54 4.58 -6.81
C TYR A 16 2.70 4.67 -5.82
N PRO A 17 2.80 5.79 -5.08
CA PRO A 17 3.87 6.01 -4.12
C PRO A 17 3.68 5.15 -2.86
N GLY A 18 4.78 4.89 -2.16
CA GLY A 18 4.78 4.14 -0.90
C GLY A 18 6.17 3.60 -0.53
N PRO A 19 6.34 3.03 0.67
CA PRO A 19 7.63 2.49 1.11
C PRO A 19 8.04 1.28 0.26
N LEU A 20 9.33 1.15 -0.06
CA LEU A 20 9.85 0.03 -0.85
C LEU A 20 9.53 -1.33 -0.23
N LEU A 21 9.58 -1.43 1.11
CA LEU A 21 9.25 -2.64 1.86
C LEU A 21 7.77 -3.05 1.70
N TRP A 22 6.86 -2.08 1.67
CA TRP A 22 5.42 -2.31 1.55
C TRP A 22 5.03 -2.60 0.08
N ARG A 23 5.77 -2.03 -0.88
CA ARG A 23 5.63 -2.32 -2.31
C ARG A 23 6.15 -3.71 -2.69
N SER A 24 7.19 -4.18 -2.02
CA SER A 24 7.83 -5.46 -2.32
C SER A 24 7.09 -6.62 -1.65
N SER A 25 6.73 -6.47 -0.38
CA SER A 25 6.26 -7.57 0.47
C SER A 25 5.03 -7.19 1.29
N PRO A 26 4.10 -8.15 1.56
CA PRO A 26 3.01 -7.95 2.52
C PRO A 26 3.48 -8.01 3.99
N ILE A 27 4.74 -8.39 4.26
CA ILE A 27 5.27 -8.56 5.64
C ILE A 27 5.11 -7.30 6.52
N PRO A 28 5.47 -6.08 6.07
CA PRO A 28 5.35 -4.88 6.92
C PRO A 28 3.90 -4.62 7.33
N ARG A 29 2.96 -4.85 6.42
CA ARG A 29 1.53 -4.75 6.69
C ARG A 29 1.05 -5.81 7.66
N ILE A 30 1.54 -7.05 7.55
CA ILE A 30 1.21 -8.10 8.51
C ILE A 30 1.73 -7.70 9.89
N LEU A 31 2.97 -7.23 10.02
CA LEU A 31 3.52 -6.74 11.28
C LEU A 31 2.70 -5.59 11.86
N SER A 32 2.29 -4.64 11.02
CA SER A 32 1.43 -3.52 11.40
C SER A 32 0.04 -3.98 11.86
N ARG A 33 -0.53 -5.03 11.24
CA ARG A 33 -1.78 -5.67 11.70
C ARG A 33 -1.61 -6.37 13.04
N TRP A 34 -0.54 -7.13 13.20
CA TRP A 34 -0.23 -7.83 14.45
C TRP A 34 0.02 -6.87 15.61
N ARG A 35 0.57 -5.69 15.33
CA ARG A 35 0.78 -4.61 16.31
C ARG A 35 -0.46 -3.77 16.56
N GLY A 36 -1.53 -3.93 15.78
CA GLY A 36 -2.69 -3.04 15.80
C GLY A 36 -2.40 -1.61 15.31
N SER A 37 -1.26 -1.37 14.67
CA SER A 37 -0.83 -0.04 14.21
C SER A 37 -1.21 0.27 12.77
N THR A 38 -2.03 -0.57 12.12
CA THR A 38 -2.35 -0.46 10.68
C THR A 38 -2.93 0.89 10.30
N VAL A 39 -3.81 1.43 11.13
CA VAL A 39 -4.46 2.73 10.90
C VAL A 39 -3.43 3.86 11.01
N PHE A 40 -2.57 3.84 12.03
CA PHE A 40 -1.53 4.85 12.23
C PHE A 40 -0.47 4.82 11.13
N ASP A 41 -0.04 3.61 10.74
CA ASP A 41 0.92 3.43 9.66
C ASP A 41 0.33 3.91 8.33
N ALA A 42 -0.93 3.56 8.03
CA ALA A 42 -1.61 4.06 6.84
C ALA A 42 -1.73 5.59 6.84
N HIS A 43 -2.15 6.19 7.96
CA HIS A 43 -2.24 7.65 8.11
C HIS A 43 -0.89 8.33 7.87
N ARG A 44 0.17 7.84 8.51
CA ARG A 44 1.54 8.37 8.33
C ARG A 44 2.00 8.27 6.88
N LEU A 45 1.67 7.17 6.20
CA LEU A 45 2.00 6.99 4.80
C LEU A 45 1.21 7.97 3.93
N HIS A 46 -0.06 8.20 4.23
CA HIS A 46 -0.86 9.20 3.54
C HIS A 46 -0.37 10.63 3.75
N GLU A 47 0.11 10.99 4.94
CA GLU A 47 0.76 12.28 5.18
C GLU A 47 2.04 12.44 4.34
N GLN A 48 2.81 11.36 4.17
CA GLN A 48 4.11 11.42 3.49
C GLN A 48 4.00 11.34 1.96
N TYR A 49 3.11 10.48 1.45
CA TYR A 49 3.03 10.14 0.03
C TYR A 49 1.76 10.67 -0.65
N GLY A 50 0.83 11.24 0.11
CA GLY A 50 -0.38 11.88 -0.37
C GLY A 50 -1.61 10.96 -0.36
N PRO A 51 -2.65 11.31 -1.12
CA PRO A 51 -3.98 10.73 -0.94
C PRO A 51 -4.09 9.25 -1.36
N VAL A 52 -3.12 8.73 -2.12
CA VAL A 52 -3.09 7.35 -2.60
C VAL A 52 -1.75 6.72 -2.29
N VAL A 53 -1.75 5.66 -1.48
CA VAL A 53 -0.52 4.97 -1.09
C VAL A 53 -0.64 3.47 -1.22
N ARG A 54 0.46 2.82 -1.58
CA ARG A 54 0.53 1.37 -1.73
C ARG A 54 0.91 0.71 -0.42
N LEU A 55 -0.06 0.09 0.25
CA LEU A 55 0.15 -0.64 1.50
C LEU A 55 0.60 -2.10 1.28
N SER A 56 0.46 -2.63 0.07
CA SER A 56 0.90 -3.99 -0.26
C SER A 56 1.14 -4.15 -1.76
N PRO A 57 1.78 -5.23 -2.22
CA PRO A 57 1.93 -5.47 -3.65
C PRO A 57 0.59 -5.44 -4.41
N TRP A 58 -0.51 -5.83 -3.76
CA TRP A 58 -1.85 -5.94 -4.37
C TRP A 58 -2.87 -4.94 -3.79
N GLU A 59 -2.47 -4.15 -2.80
CA GLU A 59 -3.40 -3.33 -2.01
C GLU A 59 -2.99 -1.87 -2.03
N LEU A 60 -3.98 -1.02 -2.26
CA LEU A 60 -3.86 0.42 -2.26
C LEU A 60 -4.82 0.98 -1.21
N SER A 61 -4.34 1.96 -0.48
CA SER A 61 -5.16 2.75 0.42
C SER A 61 -5.38 4.12 -0.21
N TYR A 62 -6.61 4.60 -0.07
CA TYR A 62 -7.11 5.84 -0.64
C TYR A 62 -7.81 6.61 0.47
N THR A 63 -7.52 7.90 0.57
CA THR A 63 -8.17 8.81 1.53
C THR A 63 -9.32 9.61 0.92
N SER A 64 -9.47 9.61 -0.40
CA SER A 64 -10.58 10.28 -1.09
C SER A 64 -11.60 9.28 -1.62
N SER A 65 -12.84 9.75 -1.79
CA SER A 65 -13.97 8.99 -2.35
C SER A 65 -13.78 8.54 -3.80
N ASP A 66 -12.71 9.00 -4.48
CA ASP A 66 -12.35 8.59 -5.85
C ASP A 66 -11.88 7.12 -5.95
N ALA A 67 -11.75 6.43 -4.82
CA ALA A 67 -11.30 5.04 -4.73
C ALA A 67 -12.27 4.01 -5.36
N TRP A 68 -13.51 4.40 -5.63
CA TRP A 68 -14.60 3.47 -6.00
C TRP A 68 -14.54 2.89 -7.42
N LYS A 69 -13.56 3.25 -8.25
CA LYS A 69 -13.49 2.84 -9.67
C LYS A 69 -12.62 1.62 -9.98
N GLY A 70 -11.98 0.98 -8.99
CA GLY A 70 -11.08 -0.16 -9.25
C GLY A 70 -11.40 -1.39 -8.39
N ASN A 71 -11.33 -2.58 -8.98
CA ASN A 71 -11.37 -3.90 -8.34
C ASN A 71 -10.15 -4.15 -7.40
N TYR A 72 -9.82 -3.20 -6.53
CA TYR A 72 -8.72 -3.31 -5.57
C TYR A 72 -9.31 -3.43 -4.16
N TYR A 73 -8.81 -4.39 -3.38
CA TYR A 73 -9.18 -4.54 -1.99
C TYR A 73 -8.85 -3.24 -1.26
N LEU A 74 -9.89 -2.56 -0.79
CA LEU A 74 -9.82 -1.21 -0.26
C LEU A 74 -9.70 -1.28 1.25
N VAL A 75 -8.65 -0.66 1.79
CA VAL A 75 -8.57 -0.35 3.23
C VAL A 75 -8.91 1.14 3.35
N LEU A 76 -10.15 1.41 3.76
CA LEU A 76 -10.61 2.74 4.16
C LEU A 76 -10.05 3.02 5.54
N VAL A 77 -9.24 4.06 5.64
CA VAL A 77 -8.85 4.72 6.89
C VAL A 77 -9.40 6.13 6.85
#